data_AF-A0A4R4PW78-F1
#
_entry.id   AF-A0A4R4PW78-F1
#
_cell.length_a   1.000
_cell.length_b   1.000
_cell.length_c   1.000
_cell.angle_alpha   90.00
_cell.angle_beta   90.00
_cell.angle_gamma   90.00
#
_symmetry.space_group_name_H-M   'P 1'
#
loop_
_entity.id
_entity.type
_entity.pdbx_description
1 polymer ?
#
loop_
_entity_poly.entity_id
_entity_poly.type
_entity_poly.pdbx_seq_one_letter_code
_entity_poly.pdbx_strand_id
1 'polypeptide(L)'
;MPDKLKMNYNLLNDAKKDLEELAGNIKPTLNDSLFSTLAGQDSSSILGSSEIDTAITALHTNAQGTMTKAEDGLKKLAGSFGSVGEAFLQFDAEIAQGMNVTNSNLALSNYYRDKSQWDYYQAHKSECENLPAGTEAPDFCSAKNPGDHPPLDQTIQTDRGNIQTHLTLDDKGNVIKEETTVTYDGKTYHSVTTYSDDKHTMITDSDYPDGSKVHDETKLNADGSSSSTSTSTDADGKKDVTVTDLKGDGSGTKKVTDNDGEVTEYTRGADNDDGTSADWVEVPKPEDDDYYYYPYGV
;
A
#
# COMPACT_ATOMS: atom_id res chain seq x y z
N MET A 1 11.70 -5.82 -23.98
CA MET A 1 10.39 -5.32 -23.52
C MET A 1 10.29 -3.85 -23.91
N PRO A 2 9.13 -3.33 -24.34
CA PRO A 2 9.00 -1.93 -24.73
C PRO A 2 9.18 -1.03 -23.50
N ASP A 3 10.09 -0.07 -23.64
CA ASP A 3 10.76 0.70 -22.60
C ASP A 3 9.98 1.96 -22.16
N LYS A 4 8.64 1.96 -22.17
CA LYS A 4 7.87 3.23 -22.16
C LYS A 4 6.53 3.21 -21.42
N LEU A 5 6.57 2.92 -20.12
CA LEU A 5 5.61 3.49 -19.15
C LEU A 5 6.42 3.89 -17.91
N LYS A 6 6.99 5.08 -17.95
CA LYS A 6 7.63 5.71 -16.78
C LYS A 6 6.52 6.45 -16.03
N MET A 7 6.01 5.86 -14.94
CA MET A 7 5.05 6.52 -14.08
C MET A 7 5.80 7.44 -13.12
N ASN A 8 5.44 8.73 -13.13
CA ASN A 8 6.05 9.71 -12.24
C ASN A 8 5.11 9.89 -11.05
N TYR A 9 5.41 9.21 -9.94
CA TYR A 9 4.56 9.17 -8.74
C TYR A 9 4.35 10.56 -8.13
N ASN A 10 5.38 11.42 -8.19
CA ASN A 10 5.27 12.81 -7.76
C ASN A 10 4.28 13.56 -8.64
N LEU A 11 4.31 13.34 -9.96
CA LEU A 11 3.34 13.95 -10.87
C LEU A 11 1.91 13.48 -10.58
N LEU A 12 1.70 12.23 -10.17
CA LEU A 12 0.37 11.72 -9.84
C LEU A 12 -0.14 12.28 -8.49
N ASN A 13 0.75 12.40 -7.50
CA ASN A 13 0.40 12.95 -6.19
C ASN A 13 0.23 14.48 -6.24
N ASP A 14 1.10 15.18 -7.00
CA ASP A 14 0.95 16.61 -7.32
C ASP A 14 -0.35 16.83 -8.11
N ALA A 15 -0.67 15.96 -9.08
CA ALA A 15 -1.94 16.05 -9.81
C ALA A 15 -3.14 15.83 -8.90
N LYS A 16 -3.10 14.86 -7.96
CA LYS A 16 -4.15 14.69 -6.94
C LYS A 16 -4.34 15.98 -6.15
N LYS A 17 -3.25 16.51 -5.59
CA LYS A 17 -3.25 17.74 -4.79
C LYS A 17 -3.78 18.95 -5.58
N ASP A 18 -3.28 19.16 -6.80
CA ASP A 18 -3.69 20.27 -7.65
C ASP A 18 -5.17 20.16 -8.05
N LEU A 19 -5.68 18.94 -8.27
CA LEU A 19 -7.09 18.70 -8.60
C LEU A 19 -8.01 18.90 -7.37
N GLU A 20 -7.57 18.50 -6.18
CA GLU A 20 -8.29 18.77 -4.93
C GLU A 20 -8.30 20.26 -4.58
N GLU A 21 -7.17 20.95 -4.75
CA GLU A 21 -7.06 22.40 -4.55
C GLU A 21 -7.94 23.16 -5.55
N LEU A 22 -7.93 22.74 -6.83
CA LEU A 22 -8.81 23.31 -7.85
C LEU A 22 -10.29 23.07 -7.52
N ALA A 23 -10.67 21.86 -7.08
CA ALA A 23 -12.03 21.56 -6.65
C ALA A 23 -12.44 22.43 -5.45
N GLY A 24 -11.55 22.58 -4.46
CA GLY A 24 -11.77 23.42 -3.27
C GLY A 24 -11.96 24.90 -3.60
N ASN A 25 -11.35 25.39 -4.69
CA ASN A 25 -11.44 26.79 -5.13
C ASN A 25 -12.71 27.12 -5.94
N ILE A 26 -13.40 26.13 -6.50
CA ILE A 26 -14.62 26.35 -7.30
C ILE A 26 -15.78 26.81 -6.41
N LYS A 27 -15.98 26.18 -5.25
CA LYS A 27 -17.14 26.40 -4.37
C LYS A 27 -17.21 27.81 -3.76
N PRO A 28 -16.11 28.39 -3.23
CA PRO A 28 -16.10 29.78 -2.75
C PRO A 28 -16.38 30.79 -3.86
N THR A 29 -15.84 30.53 -5.06
CA THR A 29 -16.01 31.42 -6.23
C THR A 29 -17.47 31.58 -6.66
N LEU A 30 -18.30 30.56 -6.43
CA LEU A 30 -19.74 30.61 -6.72
C LEU A 30 -20.54 31.17 -5.54
N ASN A 31 -20.32 30.62 -4.35
CA ASN A 31 -21.16 30.89 -3.19
C ASN A 31 -20.92 32.27 -2.59
N ASP A 32 -19.70 32.81 -2.70
CA ASP A 32 -19.33 34.10 -2.12
C ASP A 32 -19.37 35.23 -3.16
N SER A 33 -19.88 34.96 -4.37
CA SER A 33 -19.96 35.95 -5.43
C SER A 33 -21.12 36.94 -5.20
N LEU A 34 -20.92 38.17 -5.69
CA LEU A 34 -21.99 39.18 -5.80
C LEU A 34 -23.20 38.62 -6.59
N PHE A 35 -22.95 37.68 -7.50
CA PHE A 35 -23.95 37.01 -8.32
C PHE A 35 -24.83 36.05 -7.51
N SER A 36 -24.23 35.29 -6.57
CA SER A 36 -24.95 34.45 -5.59
C SER A 36 -25.83 35.31 -4.69
N THR A 37 -25.28 36.43 -4.21
CA THR A 37 -25.99 37.36 -3.33
C THR A 37 -27.18 37.99 -4.06
N LEU A 38 -27.06 38.30 -5.34
CA LEU A 38 -28.17 38.79 -6.16
C LEU A 38 -29.21 37.69 -6.42
N ALA A 39 -28.79 36.48 -6.78
CA ALA A 39 -29.71 35.38 -7.10
C ALA A 39 -30.42 34.75 -5.88
N GLY A 40 -29.89 34.95 -4.66
CA GLY A 40 -30.46 34.42 -3.42
C GLY A 40 -31.51 35.31 -2.74
N GLN A 41 -31.83 36.47 -3.32
CA GLN A 41 -32.82 37.42 -2.82
C GLN A 41 -33.80 37.84 -3.91
N ASP A 42 -34.88 38.53 -3.54
CA ASP A 42 -35.82 39.13 -4.51
C ASP A 42 -35.17 40.30 -5.25
N SER A 43 -34.36 39.99 -6.25
CA SER A 43 -33.55 40.95 -6.98
C SER A 43 -34.37 41.80 -7.94
N SER A 44 -35.65 41.47 -8.13
CA SER A 44 -36.63 42.30 -8.84
C SER A 44 -36.75 43.71 -8.21
N SER A 45 -36.59 43.81 -6.89
CA SER A 45 -36.59 45.06 -6.13
C SER A 45 -35.33 45.91 -6.34
N ILE A 46 -34.21 45.28 -6.72
CA ILE A 46 -32.90 45.90 -6.93
C ILE A 46 -32.70 46.26 -8.41
N LEU A 47 -33.15 45.38 -9.30
CA LEU A 47 -32.95 45.46 -10.76
C LEU A 47 -34.13 46.11 -11.48
N GLY A 48 -35.27 46.29 -10.80
CA GLY A 48 -36.46 46.95 -11.33
C GLY A 48 -37.20 46.15 -12.40
N SER A 49 -36.88 44.86 -12.59
CA SER A 49 -37.53 43.98 -13.56
C SER A 49 -37.54 42.53 -13.07
N SER A 50 -38.74 41.94 -13.04
CA SER A 50 -38.94 40.52 -12.74
C SER A 50 -38.41 39.59 -13.85
N GLU A 51 -38.34 40.07 -15.08
CA GLU A 51 -37.79 39.31 -16.21
C GLU A 51 -36.27 39.17 -16.09
N ILE A 52 -35.59 40.23 -15.64
CA ILE A 52 -34.14 40.22 -15.39
C ILE A 52 -33.81 39.37 -14.16
N ASP A 53 -34.59 39.48 -13.09
CA ASP A 53 -34.50 38.63 -11.89
C ASP A 53 -34.62 37.14 -12.23
N THR A 54 -35.61 36.78 -13.04
CA THR A 54 -35.80 35.39 -13.52
C THR A 54 -34.61 34.91 -14.34
N ALA A 55 -34.07 35.75 -15.24
CA ALA A 55 -32.93 35.38 -16.08
C ALA A 55 -31.64 35.20 -15.26
N ILE A 56 -31.39 36.06 -14.27
CA ILE A 56 -30.22 35.96 -13.38
C ILE A 56 -30.31 34.71 -12.49
N THR A 57 -31.49 34.43 -11.93
CA THR A 57 -31.72 33.24 -11.11
C THR A 57 -31.52 31.96 -11.92
N ALA A 58 -32.03 31.92 -13.16
CA ALA A 58 -31.84 30.77 -14.06
C ALA A 58 -30.37 30.59 -14.48
N LEU A 59 -29.65 31.68 -14.74
CA LEU A 59 -28.22 31.64 -15.07
C LEU A 59 -27.40 31.14 -13.88
N HIS A 60 -27.66 31.67 -12.68
CA HIS A 60 -27.00 31.25 -11.45
C HIS A 60 -27.23 29.76 -11.17
N THR A 61 -28.47 29.29 -11.25
CA THR A 61 -28.82 27.88 -11.01
C THR A 61 -28.12 26.94 -11.98
N ASN A 62 -28.07 27.29 -13.28
CA ASN A 62 -27.35 26.50 -14.28
C ASN A 62 -25.83 26.53 -14.10
N ALA A 63 -25.27 27.68 -13.73
CA ALA A 63 -23.84 27.83 -13.45
C ALA A 63 -23.44 27.01 -12.21
N GLN A 64 -24.22 27.10 -11.13
CA GLN A 64 -24.03 26.32 -9.91
C GLN A 64 -24.08 24.82 -10.19
N GLY A 65 -25.12 24.34 -10.89
CA GLY A 65 -25.25 22.92 -11.23
C GLY A 65 -24.11 22.37 -12.10
N THR A 66 -23.63 23.17 -13.06
CA THR A 66 -22.49 22.79 -13.91
C THR A 66 -21.19 22.73 -13.12
N MET A 67 -20.97 23.69 -12.21
CA MET A 67 -19.74 23.80 -11.43
C MET A 67 -19.65 22.79 -10.29
N THR A 68 -20.76 22.45 -9.64
CA THR A 68 -20.80 21.34 -8.67
C THR A 68 -20.44 20.01 -9.34
N LYS A 69 -20.95 19.76 -10.55
CA LYS A 69 -20.54 18.57 -11.33
C LYS A 69 -19.05 18.59 -11.69
N ALA A 70 -18.48 19.77 -11.94
CA ALA A 70 -17.05 19.91 -12.19
C ALA A 70 -16.22 19.65 -10.91
N GLU A 71 -16.66 20.16 -9.75
CA GLU A 71 -16.06 19.85 -8.44
C GLU A 71 -16.06 18.35 -8.16
N ASP A 72 -17.21 17.69 -8.29
CA ASP A 72 -17.35 16.24 -8.07
C ASP A 72 -16.50 15.44 -9.06
N GLY A 73 -16.44 15.88 -10.33
CA GLY A 73 -15.60 15.27 -11.36
C GLY A 73 -14.10 15.40 -11.07
N LEU A 74 -13.67 16.57 -10.59
CA LEU A 74 -12.29 16.83 -10.20
C LEU A 74 -11.88 16.01 -8.97
N LYS A 75 -12.76 15.89 -7.97
CA LYS A 75 -12.55 15.04 -6.79
C LYS A 75 -12.47 13.56 -7.17
N LYS A 76 -13.37 13.07 -8.03
CA LYS A 76 -13.32 11.68 -8.53
C LYS A 76 -12.06 11.41 -9.34
N LEU A 77 -11.61 12.39 -10.14
CA LEU A 77 -10.37 12.29 -10.89
C LEU A 77 -9.14 12.32 -9.97
N ALA A 78 -9.13 13.18 -8.95
CA ALA A 78 -8.10 13.22 -7.93
C ALA A 78 -8.04 11.90 -7.15
N GLY A 79 -9.19 11.36 -6.74
CA GLY A 79 -9.29 10.04 -6.10
C GLY A 79 -8.81 8.91 -7.01
N SER A 80 -9.02 9.01 -8.32
CA SER A 80 -8.50 8.03 -9.31
C SER A 80 -6.97 8.13 -9.48
N PHE A 81 -6.40 9.33 -9.44
CA PHE A 81 -4.94 9.52 -9.45
C PHE A 81 -4.29 9.11 -8.12
N GLY A 82 -4.97 9.36 -7.01
CA GLY A 82 -4.60 8.89 -5.69
C GLY A 82 -4.60 7.37 -5.60
N SER A 83 -5.69 6.71 -6.01
CA SER A 83 -5.79 5.24 -5.95
C SER A 83 -4.80 4.54 -6.87
N VAL A 84 -4.48 5.09 -8.05
CA VAL A 84 -3.43 4.55 -8.91
C VAL A 84 -2.05 4.79 -8.30
N GLY A 85 -1.78 5.98 -7.76
CA GLY A 85 -0.52 6.28 -7.07
C GLY A 85 -0.29 5.39 -5.86
N GLU A 86 -1.32 5.17 -5.06
CA GLU A 86 -1.31 4.37 -3.84
C GLU A 86 -1.29 2.86 -4.14
N ALA A 87 -2.02 2.38 -5.15
CA ALA A 87 -1.94 0.99 -5.59
C ALA A 87 -0.56 0.66 -6.17
N PHE A 88 0.09 1.58 -6.89
CA PHE A 88 1.47 1.37 -7.36
C PHE A 88 2.50 1.54 -6.26
N LEU A 89 2.29 2.44 -5.29
CA LEU A 89 3.15 2.59 -4.12
C LEU A 89 3.08 1.34 -3.24
N GLN A 90 1.87 0.82 -3.00
CA GLN A 90 1.63 -0.43 -2.29
C GLN A 90 2.21 -1.61 -3.06
N PHE A 91 2.06 -1.67 -4.38
CA PHE A 91 2.68 -2.71 -5.21
C PHE A 91 4.21 -2.63 -5.21
N ASP A 92 4.82 -1.44 -5.30
CA ASP A 92 6.27 -1.26 -5.19
C ASP A 92 6.76 -1.54 -3.76
N ALA A 93 5.98 -1.23 -2.72
CA ALA A 93 6.28 -1.57 -1.33
C ALA A 93 6.17 -3.08 -1.08
N GLU A 94 5.14 -3.75 -1.58
CA GLU A 94 4.95 -5.21 -1.52
C GLU A 94 6.03 -5.94 -2.33
N ILE A 95 6.45 -5.40 -3.49
CA ILE A 95 7.58 -5.93 -4.26
C ILE A 95 8.90 -5.69 -3.54
N ALA A 96 9.14 -4.49 -2.99
CA ALA A 96 10.37 -4.20 -2.26
C ALA A 96 10.47 -5.04 -0.97
N GLN A 97 9.39 -5.17 -0.20
CA GLN A 97 9.29 -6.02 0.98
C GLN A 97 9.42 -7.50 0.59
N GLY A 98 8.69 -7.98 -0.42
CA GLY A 98 8.72 -9.38 -0.87
C GLY A 98 10.07 -9.81 -1.47
N MET A 99 10.73 -8.93 -2.24
CA MET A 99 12.07 -9.19 -2.77
C MET A 99 13.15 -9.10 -1.69
N ASN A 100 13.05 -8.19 -0.71
CA ASN A 100 14.02 -8.06 0.38
C ASN A 100 13.94 -9.20 1.40
N VAL A 101 12.73 -9.50 1.89
CA VAL A 101 12.52 -10.61 2.82
C VAL A 101 13.04 -11.90 2.21
N THR A 102 12.82 -12.12 0.91
CA THR A 102 13.30 -13.33 0.24
C THR A 102 14.83 -13.33 0.08
N ASN A 103 15.44 -12.21 -0.33
CA ASN A 103 16.89 -12.20 -0.63
C ASN A 103 17.77 -12.17 0.63
N SER A 104 17.41 -11.37 1.64
CA SER A 104 18.17 -11.28 2.90
C SER A 104 18.07 -12.57 3.71
N ASN A 105 16.87 -13.18 3.80
CA ASN A 105 16.73 -14.50 4.42
C ASN A 105 17.41 -15.60 3.61
N LEU A 106 17.44 -15.51 2.28
CA LEU A 106 18.18 -16.47 1.45
C LEU A 106 19.69 -16.38 1.68
N ALA A 107 20.25 -15.17 1.77
CA ALA A 107 21.67 -14.97 2.08
C ALA A 107 22.03 -15.52 3.46
N LEU A 108 21.19 -15.26 4.47
CA LEU A 108 21.36 -15.79 5.83
C LEU A 108 21.22 -17.32 5.88
N SER A 109 20.23 -17.88 5.19
CA SER A 109 19.99 -19.33 5.10
C SER A 109 21.16 -20.04 4.40
N ASN A 110 21.66 -19.47 3.30
CA ASN A 110 22.86 -19.97 2.62
C ASN A 110 24.07 -19.93 3.56
N TYR A 111 24.28 -18.84 4.31
CA TYR A 111 25.34 -18.78 5.31
C TYR A 111 25.24 -19.90 6.35
N TYR A 112 24.07 -20.15 6.93
CA TYR A 112 23.90 -21.22 7.91
C TYR A 112 24.14 -22.62 7.34
N ARG A 113 23.68 -22.86 6.10
CA ARG A 113 23.97 -24.11 5.38
C ARG A 113 25.46 -24.29 5.16
N ASP A 114 26.13 -23.26 4.64
CA ASP A 114 27.55 -23.31 4.32
C ASP A 114 28.40 -23.39 5.59
N LYS A 115 27.97 -22.76 6.69
CA LYS A 115 28.59 -22.85 8.02
C LYS A 115 28.49 -24.25 8.60
N SER A 116 27.33 -24.89 8.50
CA SER A 116 27.14 -26.28 8.91
C SER A 116 28.05 -27.24 8.14
N GLN A 117 28.16 -27.06 6.82
CA GLN A 117 29.07 -27.85 5.98
C GLN A 117 30.54 -27.60 6.34
N TRP A 118 30.93 -26.35 6.56
CA TRP A 118 32.27 -25.98 6.97
C TRP A 118 32.63 -26.53 8.35
N ASP A 119 31.72 -26.47 9.31
CA ASP A 119 31.93 -27.00 10.66
C ASP A 119 32.05 -28.53 10.64
N TYR A 120 31.25 -29.20 9.80
CA TYR A 120 31.38 -30.62 9.56
C TYR A 120 32.75 -30.97 8.95
N TYR A 121 33.20 -30.21 7.95
CA TYR A 121 34.55 -30.35 7.38
C TYR A 121 35.65 -30.16 8.43
N GLN A 122 35.57 -29.12 9.27
CA GLN A 122 36.55 -28.88 10.33
C GLN A 122 36.60 -30.04 11.34
N ALA A 123 35.44 -30.57 11.72
CA ALA A 123 35.35 -31.71 12.64
C ALA A 123 35.93 -33.01 12.05
N HIS A 124 35.87 -33.20 10.73
CA HIS A 124 36.32 -34.40 10.02
C HIS A 124 37.53 -34.14 9.13
N LYS A 125 38.30 -33.08 9.41
CA LYS A 125 39.39 -32.61 8.55
C LYS A 125 40.42 -33.71 8.26
N SER A 126 40.71 -34.56 9.25
CA SER A 126 41.60 -35.71 9.11
C SER A 126 41.11 -36.75 8.10
N GLU A 127 39.80 -36.89 7.88
CA GLU A 127 39.24 -37.82 6.88
C GLU A 127 39.49 -37.32 5.46
N CYS A 128 39.54 -36.01 5.27
CA CYS A 128 39.89 -35.38 4.00
C CYS A 128 41.40 -35.40 3.73
N GLU A 129 42.23 -35.27 4.77
CA GLU A 129 43.70 -35.23 4.66
C GLU A 129 44.33 -36.63 4.48
N ASN A 130 43.68 -37.69 4.96
CA ASN A 130 44.21 -39.06 4.96
C ASN A 130 43.55 -39.99 3.91
N LEU A 131 43.05 -39.43 2.81
CA LEU A 131 42.42 -40.23 1.76
C LEU A 131 43.44 -41.17 1.07
N PRO A 132 43.12 -42.47 0.91
CA PRO A 132 43.99 -43.38 0.15
C PRO A 132 44.16 -42.90 -1.30
N ALA A 133 45.37 -43.07 -1.84
CA ALA A 133 45.68 -42.65 -3.20
C ALA A 133 44.71 -43.26 -4.23
N GLY A 134 44.08 -42.41 -5.05
CA GLY A 134 43.09 -42.81 -6.05
C GLY A 134 41.63 -42.84 -5.55
N THR A 135 41.37 -42.44 -4.31
CA THR A 135 40.01 -42.30 -3.78
C THR A 135 39.48 -40.89 -4.05
N GLU A 136 38.24 -40.78 -4.49
CA GLU A 136 37.55 -39.49 -4.61
C GLU A 136 37.22 -38.96 -3.21
N ALA A 137 37.48 -37.67 -2.99
CA ALA A 137 37.18 -37.04 -1.71
C ALA A 137 35.66 -36.92 -1.54
N PRO A 138 35.11 -37.19 -0.34
CA PRO A 138 33.72 -36.89 -0.05
C PRO A 138 33.38 -35.42 -0.31
N ASP A 139 32.15 -35.13 -0.75
CA ASP A 139 31.72 -33.79 -1.15
C ASP A 139 31.97 -32.72 -0.07
N PHE A 140 31.83 -33.08 1.21
CA PHE A 140 32.05 -32.16 2.33
C PHE A 140 33.52 -31.68 2.44
N CYS A 141 34.48 -32.41 1.87
CA CYS A 141 35.89 -31.99 1.83
C CYS A 141 36.13 -30.77 0.92
N SER A 142 35.15 -30.39 0.10
CA SER A 142 35.18 -29.18 -0.74
C SER A 142 34.50 -27.96 -0.09
N ALA A 143 34.00 -28.09 1.15
CA ALA A 143 33.32 -27.02 1.86
C ALA A 143 34.23 -25.78 1.98
N LYS A 144 33.64 -24.61 1.75
CA LYS A 144 34.33 -23.32 1.85
C LYS A 144 33.98 -22.66 3.17
N ASN A 145 34.94 -21.94 3.75
CA ASN A 145 34.68 -21.11 4.91
C ASN A 145 33.70 -19.98 4.52
N PRO A 146 32.51 -19.90 5.12
CA PRO A 146 31.54 -18.83 4.83
C PRO A 146 31.85 -17.51 5.56
N GLY A 147 32.87 -17.49 6.43
CA GLY A 147 33.19 -16.36 7.30
C GLY A 147 32.75 -16.60 8.75
N ASP A 148 33.18 -15.70 9.64
CA ASP A 148 32.97 -15.83 11.09
C ASP A 148 31.61 -15.28 11.54
N HIS A 149 30.97 -14.44 10.71
CA HIS A 149 29.74 -13.74 11.05
C HIS A 149 28.67 -13.91 9.96
N PRO A 150 27.39 -14.08 10.34
CA PRO A 150 26.30 -14.10 9.38
C PRO A 150 26.21 -12.78 8.61
N PRO A 151 25.82 -12.79 7.33
CA PRO A 151 25.71 -11.59 6.52
C PRO A 151 24.40 -10.86 6.84
N LEU A 152 24.41 -10.06 7.91
CA LEU A 152 23.24 -9.32 8.41
C LEU A 152 22.90 -8.08 7.59
N ASP A 153 23.89 -7.52 6.88
CA ASP A 153 23.72 -6.35 6.03
C ASP A 153 23.73 -6.76 4.55
N GLN A 154 22.72 -6.34 3.81
CA GLN A 154 22.61 -6.53 2.37
C GLN A 154 22.46 -5.19 1.68
N THR A 155 23.07 -5.04 0.51
CA THR A 155 22.86 -3.88 -0.34
C THR A 155 22.63 -4.35 -1.78
N ILE A 156 21.48 -3.98 -2.33
CA ILE A 156 21.16 -4.18 -3.74
C ILE A 156 21.28 -2.83 -4.43
N GLN A 157 22.18 -2.76 -5.40
CA GLN A 157 22.34 -1.59 -6.24
C GLN A 157 21.61 -1.81 -7.55
N THR A 158 20.77 -0.87 -7.92
CA THR A 158 19.99 -0.88 -9.16
C THR A 158 20.32 0.36 -9.98
N ASP A 159 19.93 0.37 -11.26
CA ASP A 159 20.07 1.55 -12.12
C ASP A 159 19.29 2.77 -11.61
N ARG A 160 18.34 2.58 -10.69
CA ARG A 160 17.41 3.60 -10.21
C ARG A 160 17.65 4.03 -8.76
N GLY A 161 18.54 3.34 -8.04
CA GLY A 161 18.70 3.54 -6.61
C GLY A 161 19.43 2.42 -5.90
N ASN A 162 19.50 2.54 -4.57
CA ASN A 162 20.01 1.50 -3.69
C ASN A 162 18.93 1.04 -2.72
N ILE A 163 19.02 -0.22 -2.34
CA ILE A 163 18.23 -0.83 -1.28
C ILE A 163 19.22 -1.37 -0.28
N GLN A 164 19.09 -0.98 0.97
CA GLN A 164 19.91 -1.45 2.08
C GLN A 164 19.00 -2.14 3.08
N THR A 165 19.39 -3.34 3.50
CA THR A 165 18.63 -4.13 4.48
C THR A 165 19.57 -4.57 5.59
N HIS A 166 19.11 -4.42 6.83
CA HIS A 166 19.79 -4.92 8.02
C HIS A 166 18.89 -5.89 8.79
N LEU A 167 19.41 -7.06 9.14
CA LEU A 167 18.72 -8.08 9.92
C LEU A 167 19.19 -8.07 11.37
N THR A 168 18.26 -8.04 12.31
CA THR A 168 18.51 -8.33 13.72
C THR A 168 18.04 -9.74 14.05
N LEU A 169 18.90 -10.50 14.73
CA LEU A 169 18.63 -11.89 15.13
C LEU A 169 18.40 -12.00 16.65
N ASP A 170 17.64 -13.01 17.07
CA ASP A 170 17.60 -13.47 18.46
C ASP A 170 18.84 -14.31 18.84
N ASP A 171 18.94 -14.71 20.10
CA ASP A 171 20.02 -15.57 20.62
C ASP A 171 20.10 -16.95 19.96
N LYS A 172 19.04 -17.37 19.27
CA LYS A 172 18.94 -18.66 18.56
C LYS A 172 19.23 -18.50 17.06
N GLY A 173 19.53 -17.28 16.58
CA GLY A 173 19.79 -16.98 15.18
C GLY A 173 18.53 -16.80 14.31
N ASN A 174 17.35 -16.65 14.90
CA ASN A 174 16.13 -16.32 14.17
C ASN A 174 16.04 -14.81 13.90
N VAL A 175 15.59 -14.41 12.72
CA VAL A 175 15.30 -13.00 12.42
C VAL A 175 14.12 -12.51 13.25
N ILE A 176 14.30 -11.41 13.96
CA ILE A 176 13.26 -10.75 14.78
C ILE A 176 12.95 -9.33 14.29
N LYS A 177 13.86 -8.72 13.52
CA LYS A 177 13.65 -7.40 12.92
C LYS A 177 14.40 -7.30 11.60
N GLU A 178 13.79 -6.67 10.62
CA GLU A 178 14.37 -6.27 9.34
C GLU A 178 14.22 -4.76 9.17
N GLU A 179 15.32 -4.07 8.92
CA GLU A 179 15.33 -2.63 8.66
C GLU A 179 15.75 -2.40 7.21
N THR A 180 14.84 -1.87 6.41
CA THR A 180 15.07 -1.55 5.00
C THR A 180 15.13 -0.04 4.80
N THR A 181 16.13 0.40 4.07
CA THR A 181 16.26 1.77 3.56
C THR A 181 16.36 1.71 2.04
N VAL A 182 15.44 2.38 1.35
CA VAL A 182 15.47 2.47 -0.11
C VAL A 182 15.76 3.91 -0.49
N THR A 183 16.81 4.12 -1.28
CA THR A 183 17.14 5.42 -1.88
C THR A 183 16.91 5.36 -3.38
N TYR A 184 16.04 6.22 -3.91
CA TYR A 184 15.81 6.36 -5.34
C TYR A 184 15.64 7.84 -5.70
N ASP A 185 16.22 8.27 -6.82
CA ASP A 185 16.10 9.66 -7.33
C ASP A 185 16.29 10.77 -6.26
N GLY A 186 17.25 10.57 -5.36
CA GLY A 186 17.57 11.51 -4.26
C GLY A 186 16.57 11.51 -3.09
N LYS A 187 15.57 10.63 -3.10
CA LYS A 187 14.59 10.41 -2.03
C LYS A 187 14.91 9.12 -1.29
N THR A 188 14.53 9.07 -0.01
CA THR A 188 14.73 7.89 0.84
C THR A 188 13.45 7.57 1.59
N TYR A 189 13.01 6.32 1.54
CA TYR A 189 12.00 5.81 2.45
C TYR A 189 12.60 4.72 3.35
N HIS A 190 12.08 4.62 4.57
CA HIS A 190 12.51 3.65 5.57
C HIS A 190 11.35 2.71 5.87
N SER A 191 11.66 1.44 6.07
CA SER A 191 10.69 0.42 6.46
C SER A 191 11.29 -0.48 7.52
N VAL A 192 10.57 -0.75 8.59
CA VAL A 192 10.99 -1.63 9.68
C VAL A 192 9.94 -2.71 9.83
N THR A 193 10.32 -3.96 9.57
CA THR A 193 9.49 -5.13 9.84
C THR A 193 9.96 -5.79 11.13
N THR A 194 9.05 -6.04 12.05
CA THR A 194 9.29 -6.81 13.27
C THR A 194 8.48 -8.10 13.25
N TYR A 195 9.07 -9.17 13.74
CA TYR A 195 8.46 -10.49 13.83
C TYR A 195 8.23 -10.81 15.29
N SER A 196 7.02 -11.27 15.64
CA SER A 196 6.73 -11.74 16.99
C SER A 196 7.54 -12.99 17.33
N ASP A 197 7.73 -13.23 18.63
CA ASP A 197 8.47 -14.41 19.14
C ASP A 197 7.84 -15.74 18.70
N ASP A 198 6.51 -15.77 18.53
CA ASP A 198 5.78 -16.93 18.03
C ASP A 198 5.81 -17.05 16.49
N LYS A 199 6.42 -16.07 15.79
CA LYS A 199 6.53 -15.96 14.33
C LYS A 199 5.20 -15.95 13.59
N HIS A 200 4.10 -15.70 14.31
CA HIS A 200 2.76 -15.65 13.76
C HIS A 200 2.29 -14.23 13.51
N THR A 201 2.99 -13.21 13.99
CA THR A 201 2.66 -11.81 13.74
C THR A 201 3.85 -11.09 13.13
N MET A 202 3.57 -10.30 12.11
CA MET A 202 4.51 -9.43 11.41
C MET A 202 3.96 -8.01 11.48
N ILE A 203 4.77 -7.06 11.92
CA ILE A 203 4.42 -5.64 11.94
C ILE A 203 5.43 -4.89 11.09
N THR A 204 4.96 -4.17 10.08
CA THR A 204 5.79 -3.33 9.22
C THR A 204 5.38 -1.88 9.36
N ASP A 205 6.32 -1.03 9.78
CA ASP A 205 6.18 0.42 9.80
C ASP A 205 7.01 1.02 8.67
N SER A 206 6.41 1.86 7.84
CA SER A 206 7.08 2.54 6.73
C SER A 206 6.91 4.06 6.80
N ASP A 207 8.02 4.77 6.59
CA ASP A 207 8.11 6.23 6.57
C ASP A 207 8.53 6.70 5.17
N TYR A 208 7.72 7.56 4.55
CA TYR A 208 7.95 8.04 3.19
C TYR A 208 8.49 9.48 3.15
N PRO A 209 9.20 9.87 2.07
CA PRO A 209 9.80 11.19 1.93
C PRO A 209 8.82 12.37 1.96
N ASP A 210 7.55 12.13 1.62
CA ASP A 210 6.48 13.15 1.63
C ASP A 210 5.86 13.35 3.02
N GLY A 211 6.30 12.58 4.03
CA GLY A 211 5.80 12.63 5.40
C GLY A 211 4.67 11.64 5.67
N SER A 212 4.17 10.93 4.65
CA SER A 212 3.20 9.85 4.85
C SER A 212 3.83 8.64 5.54
N LYS A 213 2.98 7.84 6.20
CA LYS A 213 3.35 6.66 6.97
C LYS A 213 2.40 5.51 6.66
N VAL A 214 2.91 4.29 6.64
CA VAL A 214 2.10 3.08 6.56
C VAL A 214 2.44 2.17 7.73
N HIS A 215 1.41 1.65 8.40
CA HIS A 215 1.53 0.65 9.45
C HIS A 215 0.74 -0.60 9.05
N ASP A 216 1.45 -1.70 8.83
CA ASP A 216 0.87 -2.99 8.47
C ASP A 216 1.07 -3.98 9.61
N GLU A 217 -0.02 -4.56 10.12
CA GLU A 217 0.02 -5.71 11.02
C GLU A 217 -0.58 -6.91 10.29
N THR A 218 0.16 -8.01 10.20
CA THR A 218 -0.32 -9.28 9.64
C THR A 218 -0.16 -10.38 10.66
N LYS A 219 -1.23 -11.14 10.86
CA LYS A 219 -1.27 -12.33 11.71
C LYS A 219 -1.56 -13.57 10.87
N LEU A 220 -0.72 -14.59 11.02
CA LEU A 220 -0.83 -15.90 10.39
C LEU A 220 -1.38 -16.90 11.41
N ASN A 221 -2.46 -17.57 11.05
CA ASN A 221 -3.07 -18.61 11.86
C ASN A 221 -2.52 -19.99 11.47
N ALA A 222 -2.59 -20.93 12.40
CA ALA A 222 -2.06 -22.29 12.20
C ALA A 222 -2.80 -23.11 11.12
N ASP A 223 -4.02 -22.72 10.77
CA ASP A 223 -4.83 -23.33 9.71
C ASP A 223 -4.51 -22.78 8.30
N GLY A 224 -3.49 -21.93 8.19
CA GLY A 224 -3.10 -21.27 6.93
C GLY A 224 -3.92 -20.03 6.60
N SER A 225 -4.90 -19.65 7.44
CA SER A 225 -5.61 -18.38 7.31
C SER A 225 -4.75 -17.21 7.80
N SER A 226 -5.11 -15.99 7.42
CA SER A 226 -4.45 -14.77 7.90
C SER A 226 -5.44 -13.63 8.12
N SER A 227 -5.08 -12.73 9.02
CA SER A 227 -5.76 -11.45 9.22
C SER A 227 -4.72 -10.35 9.14
N SER A 228 -4.96 -9.32 8.34
CA SER A 228 -4.09 -8.15 8.24
C SER A 228 -4.86 -6.85 8.41
N THR A 229 -4.20 -5.87 9.00
CA THR A 229 -4.66 -4.48 9.09
C THR A 229 -3.56 -3.58 8.55
N SER A 230 -3.89 -2.78 7.54
CA SER A 230 -3.03 -1.73 7.00
C SER A 230 -3.63 -0.38 7.34
N THR A 231 -2.83 0.52 7.89
CA THR A 231 -3.20 1.91 8.15
C THR A 231 -2.24 2.83 7.39
N SER A 232 -2.75 3.49 6.36
CA SER A 232 -2.06 4.58 5.67
C SER A 232 -2.39 5.89 6.38
N THR A 233 -1.39 6.73 6.62
CA THR A 233 -1.54 8.09 7.16
C THR A 233 -0.84 9.06 6.23
N ASP A 234 -1.58 10.01 5.64
CA ASP A 234 -1.00 11.02 4.76
C ASP A 234 -0.22 12.10 5.55
N ALA A 235 0.42 13.02 4.83
CA ALA A 235 1.21 14.10 5.42
C ALA A 235 0.39 15.07 6.29
N ASP A 236 -0.92 15.14 6.07
CA ASP A 236 -1.87 15.98 6.82
C ASP A 236 -2.47 15.23 8.02
N GLY A 237 -2.12 13.95 8.19
CA GLY A 237 -2.56 13.09 9.29
C GLY A 237 -3.90 12.41 9.06
N LYS A 238 -4.47 12.48 7.84
CA LYS A 238 -5.67 11.74 7.47
C LYS A 238 -5.33 10.26 7.29
N LYS A 239 -6.29 9.38 7.57
CA LYS A 239 -6.05 7.94 7.67
C LYS A 239 -7.00 7.13 6.81
N ASP A 240 -6.44 6.17 6.11
CA ASP A 240 -7.18 5.10 5.44
C ASP A 240 -6.82 3.78 6.11
N VAL A 241 -7.82 2.96 6.42
CA VAL A 241 -7.64 1.67 7.11
C VAL A 241 -8.21 0.55 6.25
N THR A 242 -7.37 -0.44 5.95
CA THR A 242 -7.78 -1.66 5.27
C THR A 242 -7.62 -2.85 6.20
N VAL A 243 -8.71 -3.58 6.44
CA VAL A 243 -8.69 -4.85 7.17
C VAL A 243 -8.97 -5.96 6.18
N THR A 244 -8.13 -6.99 6.15
CA THR A 244 -8.27 -8.15 5.28
C THR A 244 -8.23 -9.43 6.10
N ASP A 245 -9.21 -10.31 5.88
CA ASP A 245 -9.25 -11.65 6.46
C ASP A 245 -9.27 -12.68 5.33
N LEU A 246 -8.26 -13.54 5.29
CA LEU A 246 -8.11 -14.60 4.32
C LEU A 246 -8.17 -15.96 5.00
N LYS A 247 -8.81 -16.93 4.35
CA LYS A 247 -8.79 -18.33 4.73
C LYS A 247 -7.64 -19.05 4.04
N GLY A 248 -7.34 -20.27 4.50
CA GLY A 248 -6.27 -21.10 3.92
C GLY A 248 -6.50 -21.54 2.47
N ASP A 249 -7.71 -21.39 1.93
CA ASP A 249 -8.03 -21.63 0.51
C ASP A 249 -7.93 -20.36 -0.35
N GLY A 250 -7.44 -19.25 0.21
CA GLY A 250 -7.34 -17.96 -0.46
C GLY A 250 -8.63 -17.15 -0.47
N SER A 251 -9.78 -17.70 -0.09
CA SER A 251 -11.03 -16.92 0.00
C SER A 251 -11.00 -15.95 1.18
N GLY A 252 -11.76 -14.85 1.11
CA GLY A 252 -11.69 -13.85 2.17
C GLY A 252 -12.62 -12.66 2.07
N THR A 253 -12.50 -11.79 3.06
CA THR A 253 -13.19 -10.50 3.16
C THR A 253 -12.17 -9.38 3.31
N LYS A 254 -12.48 -8.22 2.75
CA LYS A 254 -11.68 -7.01 2.89
C LYS A 254 -12.60 -5.83 3.16
N LYS A 255 -12.23 -5.00 4.12
CA LYS A 255 -12.95 -3.80 4.50
C LYS A 255 -12.00 -2.62 4.40
N VAL A 256 -12.35 -1.64 3.58
CA VAL A 256 -11.62 -0.37 3.44
C VAL A 256 -12.46 0.71 4.11
N THR A 257 -11.85 1.46 5.01
CA THR A 257 -12.42 2.66 5.62
C THR A 257 -11.56 3.84 5.22
N ASP A 258 -12.11 4.78 4.46
CA ASP A 258 -11.37 5.96 4.04
C ASP A 258 -11.29 7.05 5.12
N ASN A 259 -10.57 8.11 4.82
CA ASN A 259 -10.39 9.25 5.72
C ASN A 259 -11.67 10.03 6.08
N ASP A 260 -12.73 9.91 5.29
CA ASP A 260 -14.04 10.49 5.55
C ASP A 260 -14.93 9.54 6.37
N GLY A 261 -14.43 8.32 6.63
CA GLY A 261 -15.12 7.26 7.36
C GLY A 261 -16.07 6.45 6.49
N GLU A 262 -16.03 6.62 5.16
CA GLU A 262 -16.79 5.79 4.23
C GLU A 262 -16.21 4.37 4.24
N VAL A 263 -17.11 3.40 4.33
CA VAL A 263 -16.75 1.99 4.37
C VAL A 263 -17.13 1.33 3.05
N THR A 264 -16.17 0.63 2.47
CA THR A 264 -16.37 -0.25 1.31
C THR A 264 -15.91 -1.65 1.65
N GLU A 265 -16.79 -2.63 1.43
CA GLU A 265 -16.53 -4.05 1.72
C GLU A 265 -16.32 -4.82 0.42
N TYR A 266 -15.44 -5.82 0.47
CA TYR A 266 -15.10 -6.69 -0.65
C TYR A 266 -15.06 -8.14 -0.19
N THR A 267 -15.31 -9.03 -1.13
CA THR A 267 -15.18 -10.48 -0.97
C THR A 267 -14.29 -11.05 -2.05
N ARG A 268 -13.62 -12.16 -1.75
CA ARG A 268 -12.78 -12.90 -2.69
C ARG A 268 -13.10 -14.38 -2.63
N GLY A 269 -13.19 -15.02 -3.80
CA GLY A 269 -13.31 -16.47 -3.91
C GLY A 269 -12.02 -17.19 -3.52
N ALA A 270 -12.06 -18.53 -3.47
CA ALA A 270 -10.85 -19.33 -3.29
C ALA A 270 -9.86 -19.10 -4.44
N ASP A 271 -8.59 -19.43 -4.21
CA ASP A 271 -7.57 -19.41 -5.25
C ASP A 271 -7.97 -20.34 -6.42
N ASN A 272 -7.59 -19.94 -7.62
CA ASN A 272 -7.87 -20.67 -8.85
C ASN A 272 -7.00 -21.94 -8.94
N ASP A 273 -7.48 -22.93 -9.70
CA ASP A 273 -6.76 -24.20 -9.90
C ASP A 273 -5.36 -24.03 -10.54
N ASP A 274 -5.08 -22.89 -11.16
CA ASP A 274 -3.79 -22.54 -11.74
C ASP A 274 -2.81 -21.89 -10.74
N GLY A 275 -3.21 -21.77 -9.47
CA GLY A 275 -2.42 -21.17 -8.39
C GLY A 275 -2.45 -19.64 -8.37
N THR A 276 -3.27 -18.99 -9.20
CA THR A 276 -3.52 -17.55 -9.12
C THR A 276 -4.66 -17.24 -8.14
N SER A 277 -4.63 -16.06 -7.52
CA SER A 277 -5.73 -15.65 -6.64
C SER A 277 -6.93 -15.13 -7.43
N ALA A 278 -8.13 -15.40 -6.91
CA ALA A 278 -9.36 -14.77 -7.42
C ALA A 278 -9.37 -13.25 -7.17
N ASP A 279 -10.13 -12.52 -7.97
CA ASP A 279 -10.25 -11.06 -7.81
C ASP A 279 -11.13 -10.70 -6.60
N TRP A 280 -10.85 -9.53 -6.01
CA TRP A 280 -11.73 -8.92 -5.02
C TRP A 280 -12.95 -8.32 -5.71
N VAL A 281 -14.14 -8.67 -5.23
CA VAL A 281 -15.44 -8.17 -5.71
C VAL A 281 -16.05 -7.32 -4.62
N GLU A 282 -16.38 -6.07 -4.95
CA GLU A 282 -17.09 -5.15 -4.04
C GLU A 282 -18.47 -5.70 -3.68
N VAL A 283 -18.79 -5.65 -2.39
CA VAL A 283 -20.11 -6.01 -1.88
C VAL A 283 -21.04 -4.83 -2.13
N PRO A 284 -22.14 -4.99 -2.91
CA PRO A 284 -23.08 -3.92 -3.14
C PRO A 284 -23.63 -3.38 -1.83
N LYS A 285 -23.64 -2.05 -1.67
CA LYS A 285 -24.35 -1.41 -0.56
C LYS A 285 -25.85 -1.76 -0.68
N PRO A 286 -26.55 -2.11 0.41
CA PRO A 286 -27.99 -2.27 0.35
C PRO A 286 -28.59 -0.97 -0.20
N GLU A 287 -29.44 -1.06 -1.22
CA GLU A 287 -30.22 0.10 -1.66
C GLU A 287 -31.01 0.60 -0.46
N ASP A 288 -30.97 1.90 -0.19
CA ASP A 288 -31.86 2.52 0.78
C ASP A 288 -33.29 2.23 0.32
N ASP A 289 -33.90 1.19 0.89
CA ASP A 289 -35.32 0.90 0.74
C ASP A 289 -36.07 2.08 1.36
N ASP A 290 -36.36 3.09 0.54
CA ASP A 290 -37.33 4.14 0.78
C ASP A 290 -38.69 3.46 1.06
N TYR A 291 -38.90 3.07 2.31
CA TYR A 291 -40.18 2.60 2.83
C TYR A 291 -41.17 3.77 2.72
N TYR A 292 -41.85 3.86 1.58
CA TYR A 292 -43.02 4.70 1.40
C TYR A 292 -44.07 4.28 2.42
N TYR A 293 -44.13 5.01 3.52
CA TYR A 293 -45.20 4.94 4.50
C TYR A 293 -46.48 5.42 3.81
N TYR A 294 -47.30 4.51 3.28
CA TYR A 294 -48.66 4.84 2.86
C TYR A 294 -49.44 5.23 4.12
N PRO A 295 -49.88 6.49 4.28
CA PRO A 295 -50.80 6.82 5.34
C PRO A 295 -52.15 6.18 4.98
N TYR A 296 -52.57 5.17 5.75
CA TYR A 296 -53.96 4.75 5.73
C TYR A 296 -54.80 5.94 6.17
N GLY A 297 -55.56 6.48 5.23
CA GLY A 297 -56.55 7.53 5.44
C GLY A 297 -57.66 7.08 6.38
N VAL A 298 -58.19 8.11 7.05
CA VAL A 298 -59.32 8.14 8.01
C VAL A 298 -60.57 7.47 7.49
#